data_AF-A0A946YIC8-F1
#
_entry.id   AF-A0A946YIC8-F1
#
_cell.length_a   1.000
_cell.length_b   1.000
_cell.length_c   1.000
_cell.angle_alpha   90.00
_cell.angle_beta   90.00
_cell.angle_gamma   90.00
#
_symmetry.space_group_name_H-M   'P 1'
#
loop_
_entity.id
_entity.type
_entity.pdbx_description
1 polymer ?
#
loop_
_entity_poly.entity_id
_entity_poly.type
_entity_poly.pdbx_seq_one_letter_code
_entity_poly.pdbx_strand_id
1 'polypeptide(L)'
;MSDPSDPANNNREGKEQKGKAGKSTELTRREFLQTTSTTVAATAVAPALVGAQKASAQQAGSDADTTAISLTVNGSAQSLEVQDHWTLVELLRDHLQLTGTKIGCNRSECGACTVLVDGEPVYSCSQLAVWMDGRSVTTVEGLASNGTLSPLQQGFVDNNGAQCGFCTSGQIMTATALLANNPNPDVGQIKNAMVGNICRCANYNAIVEAVVDASQRNGGVA
;
A
#
# COMPACT_ATOMS: atom_id res chain seq x y z
N MET A 1 2.67 29.86 26.77
CA MET A 1 2.38 31.21 27.28
C MET A 1 2.27 32.17 26.11
N SER A 2 1.06 32.65 25.81
CA SER A 2 0.81 33.83 24.99
C SER A 2 -0.29 34.62 25.68
N ASP A 3 0.01 35.88 25.95
CA ASP A 3 -0.64 36.82 26.86
C ASP A 3 -1.98 37.35 26.30
N PRO A 4 -3.06 37.40 27.12
CA PRO A 4 -4.36 37.97 26.79
C PRO A 4 -4.45 39.46 27.15
N SER A 5 -4.27 40.36 26.18
CA SER A 5 -4.58 41.78 26.36
C SER A 5 -4.82 42.52 25.05
N ASP A 6 -6.08 42.59 24.59
CA ASP A 6 -6.65 43.86 24.10
C ASP A 6 -8.20 43.84 24.13
N PRO A 7 -8.87 44.72 24.91
CA PRO A 7 -10.31 44.76 25.07
C PRO A 7 -10.97 45.99 24.40
N ALA A 8 -12.03 45.78 23.59
CA ALA A 8 -13.06 46.79 23.31
C ALA A 8 -14.35 46.08 22.85
N ASN A 9 -15.32 45.82 23.72
CA ASN A 9 -16.35 46.72 24.26
C ASN A 9 -17.67 46.74 23.44
N ASN A 10 -18.67 46.09 24.06
CA ASN A 10 -20.12 46.35 24.11
C ASN A 10 -21.01 46.40 22.86
N ASN A 11 -21.95 45.43 22.86
CA ASN A 11 -23.40 45.61 22.85
C ASN A 11 -23.98 46.73 21.96
N ARG A 12 -24.70 46.30 20.91
CA ARG A 12 -25.96 46.95 20.51
C ARG A 12 -26.84 45.97 19.74
N GLU A 13 -27.99 45.70 20.31
CA GLU A 13 -29.14 45.05 19.67
C GLU A 13 -29.70 45.92 18.54
N GLY A 14 -30.22 45.24 17.51
CA GLY A 14 -31.42 45.64 16.78
C GLY A 14 -31.29 46.68 15.67
N LYS A 15 -31.31 46.21 14.42
CA LYS A 15 -32.33 46.65 13.45
C LYS A 15 -32.40 45.70 12.25
N GLU A 16 -33.51 44.99 12.20
CA GLU A 16 -34.01 44.26 11.04
C GLU A 16 -34.12 45.20 9.82
N GLN A 17 -33.48 44.84 8.71
CA GLN A 17 -33.78 45.41 7.40
C GLN A 17 -34.07 44.27 6.41
N LYS A 18 -35.33 44.21 5.99
CA LYS A 18 -35.84 43.32 4.94
C LYS A 18 -35.17 43.65 3.59
N GLY A 19 -34.33 42.76 3.10
CA GLY A 19 -33.80 42.76 1.73
C GLY A 19 -34.49 41.68 0.89
N LYS A 20 -35.11 42.09 -0.22
CA LYS A 20 -35.87 41.25 -1.17
C LYS A 20 -35.01 40.14 -1.79
N ALA A 21 -35.67 39.00 -2.00
CA ALA A 21 -35.17 37.82 -2.69
C ALA A 21 -34.58 38.11 -4.08
N GLY A 22 -33.33 37.70 -4.27
CA GLY A 22 -32.75 37.41 -5.59
C GLY A 22 -32.55 35.90 -5.69
N LYS A 23 -33.26 35.24 -6.63
CA LYS A 23 -33.06 33.82 -6.92
C LYS A 23 -31.68 33.62 -7.55
N SER A 24 -30.75 33.00 -6.83
CA SER A 24 -29.59 32.34 -7.43
C SER A 24 -30.04 30.98 -7.95
N THR A 25 -30.17 30.82 -9.26
CA THR A 25 -30.31 29.50 -9.90
C THR A 25 -28.98 28.77 -9.80
N GLU A 26 -28.82 27.94 -8.76
CA GLU A 26 -27.74 26.96 -8.71
C GLU A 26 -28.03 25.85 -9.73
N LEU A 27 -27.29 25.85 -10.83
CA LEU A 27 -27.28 24.73 -11.77
C LEU A 27 -26.64 23.52 -11.08
N THR A 28 -27.36 22.41 -11.07
CA THR A 28 -26.83 21.18 -10.46
C THR A 28 -25.78 20.55 -11.38
N ARG A 29 -24.80 19.81 -10.79
CA ARG A 29 -23.76 19.09 -11.57
C ARG A 29 -24.33 18.18 -12.66
N ARG A 30 -25.56 17.71 -12.48
CA ARG A 30 -26.28 16.85 -13.42
C ARG A 30 -26.78 17.60 -14.66
N GLU A 31 -27.18 18.86 -14.53
CA GLU A 31 -27.63 19.70 -15.65
C GLU A 31 -26.47 20.20 -16.51
N PHE A 32 -25.30 20.43 -15.91
CA PHE A 32 -24.08 20.80 -16.63
C PHE A 32 -23.60 19.68 -17.58
N LEU A 33 -23.74 18.42 -17.16
CA LEU A 33 -23.35 17.25 -17.98
C LEU A 33 -24.33 16.98 -19.13
N GLN A 34 -25.57 17.47 -19.06
CA GLN A 34 -26.57 17.28 -20.12
C GLN A 34 -26.52 18.37 -21.21
N THR A 35 -25.87 19.50 -20.95
CA THR A 35 -25.88 20.68 -21.84
C THR A 35 -24.70 20.75 -22.82
N THR A 36 -23.73 19.83 -22.77
CA THR A 36 -22.55 19.83 -23.66
C THR A 36 -22.72 19.09 -24.99
N SER A 37 -23.95 18.73 -25.39
CA SER A 37 -24.20 17.90 -26.56
C SER A 37 -24.93 18.62 -27.70
N THR A 38 -24.43 19.75 -28.22
CA THR A 38 -24.80 20.25 -29.56
C THR A 38 -23.83 21.28 -30.18
N THR A 39 -23.22 20.88 -31.31
CA THR A 39 -22.78 21.63 -32.51
C THR A 39 -21.73 22.75 -32.44
N VAL A 40 -20.63 22.61 -33.21
CA VAL A 40 -20.35 23.41 -34.44
C VAL A 40 -19.51 22.56 -35.44
N ALA A 41 -19.99 22.46 -36.68
CA ALA A 41 -19.21 22.03 -37.84
C ALA A 41 -18.74 23.25 -38.63
N ALA A 42 -17.46 23.31 -39.02
CA ALA A 42 -16.94 24.20 -40.06
C ALA A 42 -15.66 23.64 -40.68
N THR A 43 -15.62 23.61 -42.01
CA THR A 43 -14.58 23.06 -42.90
C THR A 43 -13.51 24.10 -43.26
N ALA A 44 -12.23 23.68 -43.40
CA ALA A 44 -11.47 23.69 -44.66
C ALA A 44 -9.93 23.90 -44.53
N VAL A 45 -9.21 23.15 -45.39
CA VAL A 45 -7.86 23.29 -45.99
C VAL A 45 -6.59 23.06 -45.14
N ALA A 46 -5.86 22.00 -45.52
CA ALA A 46 -4.51 21.67 -45.07
C ALA A 46 -3.42 22.33 -45.92
N PRO A 47 -2.25 22.63 -45.32
CA PRO A 47 -0.98 22.37 -45.96
C PRO A 47 -0.29 21.19 -45.28
N ALA A 48 0.15 20.24 -46.09
CA ALA A 48 1.12 19.23 -45.70
C ALA A 48 2.46 19.87 -45.28
N LEU A 49 3.28 19.09 -44.56
CA LEU A 49 4.67 19.33 -44.15
C LEU A 49 4.87 19.79 -42.69
N VAL A 50 4.35 19.02 -41.74
CA VAL A 50 5.20 18.59 -40.63
C VAL A 50 5.20 17.07 -40.69
N GLY A 51 6.35 16.50 -40.98
CA GLY A 51 6.54 15.06 -40.95
C GLY A 51 6.21 14.57 -39.55
N ALA A 52 4.98 14.08 -39.37
CA ALA A 52 4.66 13.19 -38.29
C ALA A 52 5.45 11.92 -38.57
N GLN A 53 6.72 11.92 -38.15
CA GLN A 53 7.41 10.68 -37.84
C GLN A 53 6.44 9.95 -36.93
N LYS A 54 5.86 8.85 -37.42
CA LYS A 54 5.30 7.85 -36.53
C LYS A 54 6.45 7.57 -35.57
N ALA A 55 6.36 8.10 -34.36
CA ALA A 55 7.06 7.52 -33.25
C ALA A 55 6.50 6.10 -33.22
N SER A 56 7.21 5.19 -33.89
CA SER A 56 7.11 3.79 -33.61
C SER A 56 7.40 3.75 -32.13
N ALA A 57 6.35 3.63 -31.31
CA ALA A 57 6.53 3.11 -29.98
C ALA A 57 7.31 1.82 -30.23
N GLN A 58 8.60 1.83 -29.88
CA GLN A 58 9.39 0.62 -29.86
C GLN A 58 8.53 -0.34 -29.05
N GLN A 59 7.98 -1.36 -29.71
CA GLN A 59 7.26 -2.39 -29.01
C GLN A 59 8.27 -2.92 -28.00
N ALA A 60 8.06 -2.60 -26.73
CA ALA A 60 8.77 -3.22 -25.61
C ALA A 60 8.25 -4.66 -25.52
N GLY A 61 8.59 -5.43 -26.53
CA GLY A 61 8.48 -6.87 -26.60
C GLY A 61 9.84 -7.33 -27.04
N SER A 62 10.83 -7.17 -26.18
CA SER A 62 12.08 -7.88 -26.34
C SER A 62 11.93 -9.20 -25.62
N ASP A 63 12.27 -10.29 -26.29
CA ASP A 63 12.63 -11.56 -25.69
C ASP A 63 13.55 -11.29 -24.49
N ALA A 64 12.98 -11.16 -23.30
CA ALA A 64 13.76 -10.95 -22.09
C ALA A 64 14.39 -12.29 -21.75
N ASP A 65 15.70 -12.29 -21.47
CA ASP A 65 16.40 -13.48 -21.01
C ASP A 65 15.65 -14.06 -19.80
N THR A 66 15.41 -15.37 -19.85
CA THR A 66 14.77 -16.12 -18.77
C THR A 66 15.74 -17.08 -18.13
N THR A 67 15.61 -17.23 -16.82
CA THR A 67 16.36 -18.19 -16.03
C THR A 67 15.40 -19.14 -15.30
N ALA A 68 15.66 -20.44 -15.43
CA ALA A 68 14.99 -21.47 -14.64
C ALA A 68 15.43 -21.37 -13.17
N ILE A 69 14.48 -21.24 -12.24
CA ILE A 69 14.76 -21.26 -10.81
C ILE A 69 13.85 -22.26 -10.08
N SER A 70 14.31 -22.74 -8.92
CA SER A 70 13.49 -23.51 -7.98
C SER A 70 13.54 -22.88 -6.59
N LEU A 71 12.39 -22.60 -6.00
CA LEU A 71 12.28 -21.96 -4.69
C LEU A 71 11.13 -22.56 -3.88
N THR A 72 11.12 -22.33 -2.57
CA THR A 72 9.97 -22.69 -1.72
C THR A 72 9.17 -21.43 -1.42
N VAL A 73 7.88 -21.41 -1.74
CA VAL A 73 6.97 -20.29 -1.42
C VAL A 73 5.88 -20.79 -0.49
N ASN A 74 5.79 -20.21 0.72
CA ASN A 74 4.82 -20.59 1.74
C ASN A 74 4.80 -22.11 2.04
N GLY A 75 6.00 -22.72 2.09
CA GLY A 75 6.17 -24.17 2.30
C GLY A 75 5.93 -25.06 1.09
N SER A 76 5.53 -24.50 -0.06
CA SER A 76 5.31 -25.23 -1.31
C SER A 76 6.49 -25.03 -2.28
N ALA A 77 7.05 -26.13 -2.81
CA ALA A 77 8.08 -26.06 -3.84
C ALA A 77 7.51 -25.50 -5.15
N GLN A 78 8.25 -24.60 -5.79
CA GLN A 78 7.92 -23.97 -7.06
C GLN A 78 9.14 -24.10 -7.99
N SER A 79 8.91 -24.45 -9.25
CA SER A 79 9.94 -24.46 -10.30
C SER A 79 9.36 -23.77 -11.55
N LEU A 80 10.03 -22.72 -12.01
CA LEU A 80 9.53 -21.86 -13.09
C LEU A 80 10.66 -21.07 -13.77
N GLU A 81 10.41 -20.68 -15.01
CA GLU A 81 11.21 -19.69 -15.74
C GLU A 81 10.81 -18.28 -15.29
N VAL A 82 11.80 -17.47 -14.92
CA VAL A 82 11.59 -16.05 -14.59
C VAL A 82 12.38 -15.17 -15.52
N GLN A 83 11.84 -14.02 -15.91
CA GLN A 83 12.65 -13.03 -16.62
C GLN A 83 13.67 -12.42 -15.66
N ASP A 84 14.89 -12.22 -16.12
CA ASP A 84 16.00 -11.80 -15.27
C ASP A 84 15.78 -10.44 -14.59
N HIS A 85 14.91 -9.60 -15.15
CA HIS A 85 14.56 -8.29 -14.60
C HIS A 85 13.35 -8.30 -13.66
N TRP A 86 12.63 -9.42 -13.53
CA TRP A 86 11.49 -9.47 -12.63
C TRP A 86 11.94 -9.27 -11.20
N THR A 87 11.21 -8.40 -10.51
CA THR A 87 11.36 -8.28 -9.06
C THR A 87 10.67 -9.45 -8.37
N LEU A 88 11.05 -9.74 -7.13
CA LEU A 88 10.38 -10.75 -6.32
C LEU A 88 8.91 -10.39 -6.10
N VAL A 89 8.59 -9.10 -5.96
CA VAL A 89 7.19 -8.67 -5.79
C VAL A 89 6.34 -8.94 -7.04
N GLU A 90 6.93 -8.78 -8.23
CA GLU A 90 6.29 -9.08 -9.52
C GLU A 90 6.08 -10.59 -9.67
N LEU A 91 7.11 -11.41 -9.42
CA LEU A 91 6.98 -12.87 -9.40
C LEU A 91 5.82 -13.33 -8.50
N LEU A 92 5.81 -12.87 -7.24
CA LEU A 92 4.81 -13.27 -6.26
C LEU A 92 3.40 -12.87 -6.70
N ARG A 93 3.21 -11.62 -7.14
CA ARG A 93 1.89 -11.08 -7.41
C ARG A 93 1.33 -11.49 -8.76
N ASP A 94 2.13 -11.36 -9.80
CA ASP A 94 1.64 -11.36 -11.18
C ASP A 94 1.79 -12.75 -11.81
N HIS A 95 2.72 -13.57 -11.31
CA HIS A 95 2.97 -14.92 -11.81
C HIS A 95 2.49 -16.02 -10.86
N LEU A 96 2.67 -15.84 -9.55
CA LEU A 96 2.20 -16.79 -8.53
C LEU A 96 0.84 -16.41 -7.91
N GLN A 97 0.26 -15.27 -8.29
CA GLN A 97 -1.06 -14.80 -7.84
C GLN A 97 -1.18 -14.61 -6.31
N LEU A 98 -0.06 -14.45 -5.62
CA LEU A 98 0.04 -14.11 -4.20
C LEU A 98 -0.01 -12.59 -4.02
N THR A 99 -1.23 -12.06 -4.16
CA THR A 99 -1.47 -10.61 -4.22
C THR A 99 -1.45 -9.91 -2.86
N GLY A 100 -1.26 -10.65 -1.75
CA GLY A 100 -1.15 -10.14 -0.39
C GLY A 100 0.03 -9.18 -0.22
N THR A 101 1.17 -9.48 -0.84
CA THR A 101 2.31 -8.55 -0.95
C THR A 101 1.93 -7.37 -1.84
N LYS A 102 2.18 -6.13 -1.38
CA LYS A 102 1.71 -4.92 -2.09
C LYS A 102 2.85 -4.10 -2.69
N ILE A 103 2.60 -3.48 -3.84
CA ILE A 103 3.49 -2.50 -4.45
C ILE A 103 2.98 -1.11 -4.09
N GLY A 104 3.58 -0.47 -3.09
CA GLY A 104 3.23 0.90 -2.68
C GLY A 104 4.07 1.97 -3.35
N CYS A 105 5.39 1.81 -3.36
CA CYS A 105 6.32 2.80 -3.92
C CYS A 105 7.23 2.25 -5.03
N ASN A 106 7.46 0.94 -5.07
CA ASN A 106 8.39 0.25 -5.97
C ASN A 106 9.82 0.82 -5.99
N ARG A 107 10.31 1.30 -4.83
CA ARG A 107 11.62 1.95 -4.70
C ARG A 107 12.23 1.82 -3.29
N SER A 108 11.87 0.76 -2.56
CA SER A 108 12.41 0.46 -1.22
C SER A 108 12.16 1.50 -0.11
N GLU A 109 11.02 2.19 -0.13
CA GLU A 109 10.72 3.23 0.87
C GLU A 109 9.58 2.86 1.83
N CYS A 110 8.51 2.21 1.34
CA CYS A 110 7.27 2.12 2.10
C CYS A 110 7.07 0.85 2.93
N GLY A 111 7.85 -0.21 2.69
CA GLY A 111 7.70 -1.52 3.35
C GLY A 111 6.44 -2.33 3.01
N ALA A 112 5.48 -1.81 2.25
CA ALA A 112 4.27 -2.56 1.88
C ALA A 112 4.53 -3.88 1.11
N CYS A 113 5.71 -3.99 0.48
CA CYS A 113 6.17 -5.18 -0.23
C CYS A 113 7.02 -6.13 0.65
N THR A 114 7.04 -5.96 1.96
CA THR A 114 7.87 -6.82 2.83
C THR A 114 7.38 -8.27 2.78
N VAL A 115 8.33 -9.19 2.58
CA VAL A 115 8.19 -10.65 2.68
C VAL A 115 9.35 -11.18 3.50
N LEU A 116 9.29 -12.44 3.93
CA LEU A 116 10.45 -13.10 4.55
C LEU A 116 11.18 -13.91 3.50
N VAL A 117 12.49 -13.74 3.41
CA VAL A 117 13.36 -14.63 2.64
C VAL A 117 14.35 -15.28 3.59
N ASP A 118 14.28 -16.60 3.70
CA ASP A 118 14.99 -17.41 4.70
C ASP A 118 14.79 -16.90 6.13
N GLY A 119 13.57 -16.44 6.43
CA GLY A 119 13.19 -15.90 7.74
C GLY A 119 13.44 -14.40 7.94
N GLU A 120 14.23 -13.77 7.07
CA GLU A 120 14.59 -12.35 7.20
C GLU A 120 13.65 -11.43 6.41
N PRO A 121 13.19 -10.31 6.99
CA PRO A 121 12.29 -9.38 6.31
C PRO A 121 13.04 -8.58 5.25
N VAL A 122 12.57 -8.63 4.00
CA VAL A 122 13.15 -7.89 2.87
C VAL A 122 12.09 -7.19 2.04
N TYR A 123 12.47 -6.08 1.40
CA TYR A 123 11.62 -5.40 0.43
C TYR A 123 11.67 -6.12 -0.92
N SER A 124 10.66 -6.94 -1.20
CA SER A 124 10.60 -7.73 -2.44
C SER A 124 10.62 -6.90 -3.73
N CYS A 125 10.30 -5.59 -3.67
CA CYS A 125 10.41 -4.69 -4.83
C CYS A 125 11.85 -4.31 -5.22
N SER A 126 12.85 -4.69 -4.41
CA SER A 126 14.27 -4.44 -4.72
C SER A 126 15.11 -5.71 -4.64
N GLN A 127 14.45 -6.88 -4.67
CA GLN A 127 15.07 -8.18 -4.84
C GLN A 127 14.68 -8.70 -6.22
N LEU A 128 15.63 -9.31 -6.95
CA LEU A 128 15.31 -9.98 -8.20
C LEU A 128 14.74 -11.38 -7.94
N ALA A 129 13.78 -11.79 -8.76
CA ALA A 129 13.21 -13.13 -8.75
C ALA A 129 14.29 -14.21 -8.94
N VAL A 130 15.22 -13.99 -9.87
CA VAL A 130 16.30 -14.92 -10.18
C VAL A 130 17.22 -15.22 -8.98
N TRP A 131 17.33 -14.28 -8.02
CA TRP A 131 18.14 -14.50 -6.81
C TRP A 131 17.47 -15.42 -5.78
N MET A 132 16.22 -15.80 -6.00
CA MET A 132 15.48 -16.68 -5.09
C MET A 132 15.70 -18.16 -5.37
N ASP A 133 16.52 -18.51 -6.37
CA ASP A 133 16.88 -19.90 -6.61
C ASP A 133 17.48 -20.56 -5.36
N GLY A 134 16.92 -21.71 -4.99
CA GLY A 134 17.24 -22.47 -3.78
C GLY A 134 16.72 -21.88 -2.46
N ARG A 135 16.03 -20.72 -2.46
CA ARG A 135 15.65 -20.01 -1.23
C ARG A 135 14.21 -20.27 -0.80
N SER A 136 13.91 -19.94 0.46
CA SER A 136 12.55 -19.97 1.00
C SER A 136 11.96 -18.57 1.10
N VAL A 137 10.76 -18.38 0.58
CA VAL A 137 10.00 -17.13 0.63
C VAL A 137 8.70 -17.36 1.37
N THR A 138 8.43 -16.56 2.39
CA THR A 138 7.14 -16.55 3.10
C THR A 138 6.45 -15.20 2.89
N THR A 139 5.20 -15.24 2.45
CA THR A 139 4.31 -14.08 2.30
C THR A 139 3.23 -14.10 3.37
N VAL A 140 2.39 -13.06 3.41
CA VAL A 140 1.31 -12.96 4.41
C VAL A 140 0.29 -14.09 4.29
N GLU A 141 0.09 -14.62 3.08
CA GLU A 141 -0.77 -15.78 2.80
C GLU A 141 -0.25 -17.05 3.49
N GLY A 142 1.06 -17.18 3.67
CA GLY A 142 1.70 -18.33 4.31
C GLY A 142 1.61 -18.36 5.83
N LEU A 143 1.11 -17.29 6.47
CA LEU A 143 1.03 -17.21 7.94
C LEU A 143 -0.21 -17.89 8.53
N ALA A 144 -1.27 -18.03 7.74
CA ALA A 144 -2.48 -18.73 8.18
C ALA A 144 -2.34 -20.23 7.89
N SER A 145 -2.82 -21.07 8.80
CA SER A 145 -2.82 -22.53 8.65
C SER A 145 -4.25 -23.06 8.69
N ASN A 146 -4.68 -23.76 7.64
CA ASN A 146 -6.02 -24.35 7.53
C ASN A 146 -7.16 -23.36 7.85
N GLY A 147 -7.03 -22.11 7.36
CA GLY A 147 -8.00 -21.05 7.62
C GLY A 147 -7.95 -20.42 9.01
N THR A 148 -7.06 -20.90 9.88
CA THR A 148 -6.81 -20.29 11.19
C THR A 148 -5.74 -19.22 11.06
N LEU A 149 -6.06 -18.01 11.53
CA LEU A 149 -5.12 -16.89 11.57
C LEU A 149 -3.98 -17.18 12.55
N SER A 150 -2.78 -16.71 12.20
CA SER A 150 -1.67 -16.66 13.17
C SER A 150 -2.03 -15.77 14.37
N PRO A 151 -1.39 -15.97 15.54
CA PRO A 151 -1.60 -15.10 16.70
C PRO A 151 -1.39 -13.61 16.39
N LEU A 152 -0.44 -13.29 15.52
CA LEU A 152 -0.18 -11.94 15.06
C LEU A 152 -1.31 -11.39 14.17
N GLN A 153 -1.78 -12.16 13.20
CA GLN A 153 -2.92 -11.76 12.38
C GLN A 153 -4.18 -11.54 13.23
N GLN A 154 -4.41 -12.40 14.23
CA GLN A 154 -5.52 -12.23 15.17
C GLN A 154 -5.34 -10.99 16.03
N GLY A 155 -4.14 -10.70 16.53
CA GLY A 155 -3.84 -9.47 17.26
C GLY A 155 -4.13 -8.21 16.43
N PHE A 156 -3.83 -8.23 15.12
CA PHE A 156 -4.20 -7.13 14.22
C PHE A 156 -5.71 -6.97 14.04
N VAL A 157 -6.49 -8.05 14.06
CA VAL A 157 -7.96 -8.00 14.01
C VAL A 157 -8.49 -7.42 15.32
N ASP A 158 -8.07 -7.97 16.45
CA ASP A 158 -8.62 -7.66 17.77
C ASP A 158 -8.29 -6.22 18.22
N ASN A 159 -7.12 -5.70 17.83
CA ASN A 159 -6.67 -4.34 18.17
C ASN A 159 -6.94 -3.32 17.05
N ASN A 160 -7.75 -3.68 16.04
CA ASN A 160 -8.06 -2.80 14.91
C ASN A 160 -6.79 -2.25 14.24
N GLY A 161 -5.77 -3.09 14.09
CA GLY A 161 -4.45 -2.77 13.54
C GLY A 161 -4.46 -2.42 12.05
N ALA A 162 -5.55 -2.72 11.34
CA ALA A 162 -5.77 -2.34 9.95
C ALA A 162 -6.87 -1.28 9.81
N GLN A 163 -6.63 -0.26 8.96
CA GLN A 163 -7.66 0.64 8.45
C GLN A 163 -7.93 0.35 6.97
N CYS A 164 -7.21 1.01 6.04
CA CYS A 164 -7.33 0.72 4.61
C CYS A 164 -6.77 -0.66 4.22
N GLY A 165 -5.99 -1.30 5.11
CA GLY A 165 -5.41 -2.62 4.90
C GLY A 165 -4.17 -2.67 4.00
N PHE A 166 -3.82 -1.61 3.27
CA PHE A 166 -2.78 -1.68 2.24
C PHE A 166 -1.37 -1.95 2.78
N CYS A 167 -0.99 -1.30 3.89
CA CYS A 167 0.31 -1.56 4.52
C CYS A 167 0.31 -2.81 5.41
N THR A 168 -0.86 -3.39 5.72
CA THR A 168 -1.01 -4.41 6.77
C THR A 168 -0.16 -5.64 6.51
N SER A 169 -0.05 -6.11 5.26
CA SER A 169 0.81 -7.24 4.92
C SER A 169 2.26 -6.99 5.32
N GLY A 170 2.84 -5.86 4.92
CA GLY A 170 4.24 -5.53 5.24
C GLY A 170 4.50 -5.36 6.74
N GLN A 171 3.54 -4.74 7.45
CA GLN A 171 3.56 -4.62 8.91
C GLN A 171 3.58 -6.00 9.57
N ILE A 172 2.68 -6.90 9.16
CA ILE A 172 2.60 -8.26 9.71
C ILE A 172 3.88 -9.03 9.41
N MET A 173 4.41 -9.01 8.18
CA MET A 173 5.65 -9.74 7.86
C MET A 173 6.84 -9.26 8.70
N THR A 174 6.97 -7.95 8.90
CA THR A 174 8.03 -7.37 9.72
C THR A 174 7.90 -7.76 11.19
N ALA A 175 6.68 -7.69 11.74
CA ALA A 175 6.41 -8.11 13.10
C ALA A 175 6.58 -9.63 13.30
N THR A 176 6.27 -10.46 12.29
CA THR A 176 6.57 -11.90 12.33
C THR A 176 8.06 -12.15 12.51
N ALA A 177 8.91 -11.48 11.72
CA ALA A 177 10.37 -11.60 11.87
C ALA A 177 10.85 -11.11 13.24
N LEU A 178 10.32 -9.98 13.73
CA LEU A 178 10.65 -9.48 15.06
C LEU A 178 10.32 -10.52 16.14
N LEU A 179 9.11 -11.08 16.13
CA LEU A 179 8.64 -12.01 17.16
C LEU A 179 9.34 -13.37 17.09
N ALA A 180 9.78 -13.79 15.91
CA ALA A 180 10.61 -14.98 15.76
C ALA A 180 11.98 -14.81 16.42
N ASN A 181 12.59 -13.62 16.31
CA ASN A 181 13.91 -13.32 16.86
C ASN A 181 13.88 -12.87 18.32
N ASN A 182 12.82 -12.19 18.74
CA ASN A 182 12.59 -11.72 20.10
C ASN A 182 11.11 -11.93 20.44
N PRO A 183 10.75 -13.05 21.11
CA PRO A 183 9.36 -13.36 21.44
C PRO A 183 8.68 -12.40 22.41
N ASN A 184 9.45 -11.59 23.17
CA ASN A 184 8.90 -10.63 24.13
C ASN A 184 9.58 -9.25 23.98
N PRO A 185 9.37 -8.55 22.84
CA PRO A 185 9.99 -7.26 22.59
C PRO A 185 9.28 -6.17 23.40
N ASP A 186 10.05 -5.19 23.89
CA ASP A 186 9.46 -3.99 24.46
C ASP A 186 8.88 -3.07 23.36
N VAL A 187 8.06 -2.09 23.77
CA VAL A 187 7.40 -1.15 22.83
C VAL A 187 8.41 -0.36 21.99
N GLY A 188 9.59 -0.03 22.53
CA GLY A 188 10.64 0.68 21.80
C GLY A 188 11.23 -0.20 20.70
N GLN A 189 11.48 -1.47 20.99
CA GLN A 189 11.95 -2.47 20.03
C GLN A 189 10.92 -2.71 18.93
N ILE A 190 9.64 -2.82 19.27
CA ILE A 190 8.55 -2.94 18.28
C ILE A 190 8.54 -1.71 17.36
N LYS A 191 8.54 -0.50 17.91
CA LYS A 191 8.56 0.73 17.10
C LYS A 191 9.78 0.79 16.19
N ASN A 192 10.96 0.42 16.71
CA ASN A 192 12.20 0.42 15.94
C ASN A 192 12.18 -0.60 14.79
N ALA A 193 11.63 -1.79 15.00
CA ALA A 193 11.50 -2.79 13.94
C ALA A 193 10.54 -2.32 12.82
N MET A 194 9.52 -1.55 13.17
CA MET A 194 8.45 -1.16 12.26
C MET A 194 8.74 0.13 11.47
N VAL A 195 9.86 0.82 11.70
CA VAL A 195 10.21 2.10 11.04
C VAL A 195 10.21 2.01 9.51
N GLY A 196 10.52 0.84 8.96
CA GLY A 196 10.53 0.57 7.52
C GLY A 196 9.15 0.43 6.86
N ASN A 197 8.07 0.36 7.65
CA ASN A 197 6.72 0.15 7.14
C ASN A 197 5.85 1.38 7.36
N ILE A 198 5.59 2.10 6.28
CA ILE A 198 4.84 3.36 6.32
C ILE A 198 3.33 3.07 6.31
N CYS A 199 2.61 3.68 7.26
CA CYS A 199 1.14 3.66 7.34
C CYS A 199 0.58 5.07 7.13
N ARG A 200 -0.04 5.35 5.97
CA ARG A 200 -0.62 6.67 5.70
C ARG A 200 -1.94 6.92 6.44
N CYS A 201 -2.63 5.87 6.85
CA CYS A 201 -3.76 5.95 7.78
C CYS A 201 -3.35 6.34 9.21
N ALA A 202 -2.04 6.38 9.49
CA ALA A 202 -1.47 6.73 10.79
C ALA A 202 -1.92 5.84 11.95
N ASN A 203 -2.18 4.55 11.69
CA ASN A 203 -2.67 3.59 12.69
C ASN A 203 -1.58 2.98 13.58
N TYR A 204 -0.45 3.67 13.77
CA TYR A 204 0.77 3.07 14.35
C TYR A 204 0.58 2.57 15.78
N ASN A 205 -0.23 3.24 16.61
CA ASN A 205 -0.46 2.80 17.99
C ASN A 205 -1.18 1.44 18.02
N ALA A 206 -2.26 1.29 17.26
CA ALA A 206 -3.00 0.03 17.13
C ALA A 206 -2.15 -1.09 16.51
N ILE A 207 -1.25 -0.75 15.58
CA ILE A 207 -0.26 -1.70 15.05
C ILE A 207 0.69 -2.19 16.16
N VAL A 208 1.21 -1.29 16.99
CA VAL A 208 2.09 -1.66 18.12
C VAL A 208 1.33 -2.49 19.16
N GLU A 209 0.11 -2.10 19.51
CA GLU A 209 -0.76 -2.83 20.43
C GLU A 209 -1.03 -4.26 19.93
N ALA A 210 -1.30 -4.43 18.63
CA ALA A 210 -1.46 -5.75 18.01
C ALA A 210 -0.21 -6.64 18.15
N VAL A 211 0.99 -6.07 18.04
CA VAL A 211 2.25 -6.83 18.20
C VAL A 211 2.49 -7.21 19.66
N VAL A 212 2.18 -6.30 20.60
CA VAL A 212 2.25 -6.59 22.05
C VAL A 212 1.27 -7.69 22.44
N ASP A 213 0.03 -7.63 21.94
CA ASP A 213 -0.97 -8.66 22.18
C ASP A 213 -0.50 -10.02 21.61
N ALA A 214 0.03 -10.02 20.38
CA ALA A 214 0.57 -11.23 19.77
C ALA A 214 1.74 -11.85 20.56
N SER A 215 2.64 -11.04 21.14
CA SER A 215 3.75 -11.55 21.96
C SER A 215 3.25 -12.25 23.24
N GLN A 216 2.17 -11.73 23.84
CA GLN A 216 1.53 -12.33 25.01
C GLN A 216 0.80 -13.63 24.68
N ARG A 217 0.13 -13.70 23.52
CA ARG A 217 -0.53 -14.94 23.03
C ARG A 217 0.46 -16.07 22.78
N ASN A 218 1.65 -15.74 22.28
CA ASN A 218 2.73 -16.71 22.08
C ASN A 218 3.37 -17.15 23.39
N GLY A 219 3.43 -16.28 24.40
CA GLY A 219 3.96 -16.58 25.74
C GLY A 219 2.99 -17.31 26.68
N GLY A 220 1.72 -17.46 26.30
CA GLY A 220 0.66 -18.08 27.11
C GLY A 220 0.62 -19.62 27.07
N VAL A 221 1.60 -20.27 26.45
CA VAL A 221 1.78 -21.73 26.50
C VAL A 221 2.98 -22.03 27.40
N ALA A 222 2.77 -21.92 28.71
CA ALA A 222 3.65 -22.44 29.75
C ALA A 222 2.80 -23.09 30.85
#